data_AF-A0A1P8DRJ7-F1
#
_entry.id   AF-A0A1P8DRJ7-F1
#
_cell.length_a   1.000
_cell.length_b   1.000
_cell.length_c   1.000
_cell.angle_alpha   90.00
_cell.angle_beta   90.00
_cell.angle_gamma   90.00
#
_symmetry.space_group_name_H-M   'P 1'
#
loop_
_entity.id
_entity.type
_entity.pdbx_description
1 polymer ?
#
loop_
_entity_poly.entity_id
_entity_poly.type
_entity_poly.pdbx_seq_one_letter_code
_entity_poly.pdbx_strand_id
1 'polypeptide(L)' 'MTAPDSSISQYLGITDEEWDELSVELNANDGSSGDMTYCYWFEVPESISEAIQNKTGWEVGQIIDDIPVWVVENNFR' A
#
# COMPACT_ATOMS: atom_id res chain seq x y z
N MET A 1 -10.13 14.65 -10.52
CA MET A 1 -9.37 13.51 -10.02
C MET A 1 -7.97 13.65 -10.55
N THR A 2 -7.03 14.02 -9.67
CA THR A 2 -5.60 14.08 -9.95
C THR A 2 -5.10 12.64 -10.13
N ALA A 3 -4.24 12.39 -11.13
CA ALA A 3 -3.62 11.08 -11.27
C ALA A 3 -2.70 10.83 -10.07
N PRO A 4 -2.55 9.59 -9.60
CA PRO A 4 -1.57 9.27 -8.55
C PRO A 4 -0.15 9.53 -9.06
N ASP A 5 0.64 10.31 -8.32
CA ASP A 5 2.02 10.63 -8.63
C ASP A 5 2.97 9.61 -7.99
N SER A 6 2.61 9.01 -6.83
CA SER A 6 3.44 8.00 -6.19
C SER A 6 3.32 6.62 -6.84
N SER A 7 4.41 5.86 -6.80
CA SER A 7 4.44 4.49 -7.35
C SER A 7 3.49 3.55 -6.61
N ILE A 8 3.31 3.76 -5.30
CA ILE A 8 2.43 2.93 -4.48
C ILE A 8 0.96 3.17 -4.78
N SER A 9 0.51 4.42 -4.88
CA SER A 9 -0.88 4.73 -5.22
C SER A 9 -1.23 4.23 -6.62
N GLN A 10 -0.31 4.38 -7.59
CA GLN A 10 -0.47 3.82 -8.94
C GLN A 10 -0.63 2.30 -8.90
N TYR A 11 0.23 1.61 -8.14
CA TYR A 11 0.18 0.15 -8.02
C TYR A 11 -1.12 -0.33 -7.37
N LEU A 12 -1.57 0.35 -6.33
CA LEU A 12 -2.78 0.02 -5.58
C LEU A 12 -4.08 0.49 -6.27
N GLY A 13 -3.97 1.29 -7.33
CA GLY A 13 -5.13 1.85 -8.04
C GLY A 13 -5.88 2.94 -7.27
N ILE A 14 -5.23 3.56 -6.29
CA ILE A 14 -5.77 4.65 -5.46
C ILE A 14 -5.08 5.99 -5.81
N THR A 15 -5.60 7.12 -5.33
CA THR A 15 -4.91 8.42 -5.41
C THR A 15 -3.92 8.56 -4.25
N ASP A 16 -3.00 9.52 -4.34
CA ASP A 16 -2.08 9.80 -3.22
C ASP A 16 -2.82 10.31 -1.98
N GLU A 17 -3.90 11.08 -2.17
CA GLU A 17 -4.77 11.52 -1.06
C GLU A 17 -5.46 10.32 -0.38
N GLU A 18 -5.93 9.35 -1.16
CA GLU A 18 -6.52 8.11 -0.65
C GLU A 18 -5.47 7.25 0.08
N TRP A 19 -4.23 7.20 -0.42
CA TRP A 19 -3.12 6.51 0.24
C TRP A 19 -2.78 7.17 1.59
N ASP A 20 -2.67 8.50 1.63
CA ASP A 20 -2.42 9.25 2.86
C ASP A 20 -3.56 9.09 3.88
N GLU A 21 -4.82 9.01 3.40
CA GLU A 21 -6.00 8.77 4.24
C GLU A 21 -5.97 7.42 4.96
N LEU A 22 -5.45 6.38 4.31
CA LEU A 22 -5.32 5.05 4.93
C LEU A 22 -4.45 5.11 6.19
N SER A 23 -3.44 5.99 6.21
CA SER A 23 -2.53 6.17 7.35
C SER A 23 -1.93 4.84 7.87
N VAL A 24 -1.67 3.90 6.95
CA VAL A 24 -1.14 2.57 7.26
C VAL A 24 0.38 2.56 7.26
N GLU A 25 0.96 1.74 8.13
CA GLU A 25 2.38 1.43 8.09
C GLU A 25 2.64 0.21 7.20
N LEU A 26 3.58 0.34 6.26
CA LEU A 26 4.05 -0.78 5.45
C LEU A 26 4.99 -1.67 6.28
N ASN A 27 4.65 -2.94 6.34
CA ASN A 27 5.47 -3.97 6.95
C ASN A 27 6.36 -4.62 5.89
N ALA A 28 7.63 -4.78 6.19
CA ALA A 28 8.55 -5.52 5.33
C ALA A 28 8.35 -7.03 5.53
N ASN A 29 8.36 -7.79 4.44
CA ASN A 29 8.58 -9.23 4.47
C ASN A 29 10.07 -9.48 4.21
N ASP A 30 10.81 -9.67 5.29
CA ASP A 30 12.24 -9.94 5.32
C ASP A 30 12.51 -11.45 5.37
N GLY A 31 13.58 -11.88 4.71
CA GLY A 31 14.07 -13.25 4.86
C GLY A 31 14.45 -13.55 6.31
N SER A 32 14.54 -14.84 6.69
CA SER A 32 14.91 -15.25 8.06
C SER A 32 16.21 -14.67 8.63
N SER A 33 17.04 -14.00 7.81
CA SER A 33 18.25 -13.29 8.24
C SER A 33 18.11 -11.76 8.30
N GLY A 34 16.99 -11.16 7.86
CA GLY A 34 16.79 -9.71 7.80
C GLY A 34 17.62 -8.99 6.73
N ASP A 35 18.37 -9.72 5.90
CA ASP A 35 19.36 -9.13 4.98
C ASP A 35 18.74 -8.49 3.73
N MET A 36 17.50 -8.87 3.37
CA MET A 36 16.84 -8.39 2.16
C MET A 36 15.33 -8.37 2.35
N THR A 37 14.71 -7.21 2.09
CA THR A 37 13.25 -7.09 1.95
C THR A 37 12.84 -7.70 0.60
N TYR A 38 11.88 -8.61 0.60
CA TYR A 38 11.35 -9.23 -0.63
C TYR A 38 10.13 -8.50 -1.17
N CYS A 39 9.22 -8.14 -0.26
CA CYS A 39 8.01 -7.40 -0.54
C CYS A 39 7.56 -6.65 0.71
N TYR A 40 6.55 -5.80 0.54
CA TYR A 40 5.85 -5.14 1.63
C TYR A 40 4.41 -5.62 1.69
N TRP A 41 3.79 -5.40 2.84
CA TRP A 41 2.38 -5.67 3.06
C TRP A 41 1.79 -4.70 4.09
N PHE A 42 0.48 -4.57 4.10
CA PHE A 42 -0.26 -3.88 5.17
C PHE A 42 -1.62 -4.54 5.40
N GLU A 43 -2.20 -4.27 6.57
CA GLU A 43 -3.57 -4.65 6.89
C GLU A 43 -4.49 -3.46 6.61
N VAL A 44 -5.62 -3.71 5.95
CA VAL A 44 -6.61 -2.68 5.65
C VAL A 44 -7.21 -2.16 6.96
N PRO A 45 -7.10 -0.85 7.25
CA PRO A 45 -7.46 -0.29 8.56
C PRO A 45 -8.98 -0.23 8.72
N GLU A 46 -9.46 -0.26 9.97
CA GLU A 46 -10.89 -0.06 10.28
C GLU A 46 -11.41 1.32 9.84
N SER A 47 -10.52 2.30 9.67
CA SER A 47 -10.83 3.66 9.23
C SER A 47 -10.95 3.84 7.71
N ILE A 48 -10.77 2.78 6.91
CA ILE A 48 -10.87 2.88 5.45
C ILE A 48 -12.26 3.40 5.01
N SER A 49 -12.28 4.41 4.14
CA SER A 49 -13.53 4.96 3.63
C SER A 49 -14.25 4.02 2.67
N GLU A 50 -15.58 4.15 2.61
CA GLU A 50 -16.41 3.41 1.65
C GLU A 50 -16.01 3.70 0.20
N ALA A 51 -15.47 4.88 -0.09
CA ALA A 51 -15.00 5.25 -1.43
C ALA A 51 -13.84 4.34 -1.88
N ILE A 52 -12.84 4.15 -1.01
CA ILE A 52 -11.70 3.27 -1.29
C ILE A 52 -12.18 1.82 -1.36
N GLN A 53 -13.00 1.35 -0.41
CA GLN A 53 -13.55 -0.02 -0.42
C GLN A 53 -14.31 -0.34 -1.71
N ASN A 54 -15.18 0.56 -2.18
CA ASN A 54 -15.92 0.36 -3.44
C ASN A 54 -15.01 0.36 -4.67
N LYS A 55 -13.90 1.09 -4.63
CA LYS A 55 -12.95 1.22 -5.74
C LYS A 55 -12.03 0.01 -5.86
N THR A 56 -11.49 -0.46 -4.74
CA THR A 56 -10.49 -1.53 -4.69
C THR A 56 -11.11 -2.90 -4.42
N GLY A 57 -12.32 -2.94 -3.88
CA GLY A 57 -12.95 -4.16 -3.38
C GLY A 57 -12.35 -4.67 -2.06
N TRP A 58 -11.58 -3.83 -1.36
CA TRP A 58 -10.94 -4.24 -0.11
C TRP A 58 -11.91 -4.28 1.07
N GLU A 59 -11.64 -5.22 1.98
CA GLU A 59 -12.38 -5.39 3.23
C GLU A 59 -11.50 -5.00 4.42
N VAL A 60 -12.12 -4.48 5.49
CA VAL A 60 -11.43 -4.18 6.76
C VAL A 60 -10.74 -5.44 7.30
N GLY A 61 -9.48 -5.31 7.73
CA GLY A 61 -8.65 -6.41 8.23
C GLY A 61 -8.09 -7.34 7.14
N GLN A 62 -8.39 -7.10 5.86
CA GLN A 62 -7.74 -7.82 4.77
C GLN A 62 -6.25 -7.49 4.72
N ILE A 63 -5.42 -8.50 4.45
CA ILE A 63 -4.00 -8.30 4.20
C ILE A 63 -3.79 -8.04 2.71
N ILE A 64 -3.18 -6.89 2.40
CA ILE A 64 -2.67 -6.57 1.07
C ILE A 64 -1.16 -6.85 1.10
N ASP A 65 -0.74 -7.92 0.44
CA ASP A 65 0.64 -8.40 0.44
C ASP A 65 1.27 -8.40 -0.96
N ASP A 66 2.47 -8.97 -1.04
CA ASP A 66 3.28 -9.06 -2.25
C ASP A 66 3.50 -7.72 -2.97
N ILE A 67 3.48 -6.60 -2.22
CA ILE A 67 3.79 -5.27 -2.76
C ILE A 67 5.29 -5.24 -3.09
N PRO A 68 5.67 -5.09 -4.36
CA PRO A 68 7.07 -5.18 -4.73
C PRO A 68 7.91 -4.06 -4.11
N VAL A 69 9.16 -4.38 -3.74
CA VAL A 69 10.08 -3.39 -3.15
C VAL A 69 10.26 -2.15 -4.02
N TRP A 70 10.36 -2.33 -5.34
CA TRP A 70 10.52 -1.21 -6.28
C TRP A 70 9.30 -0.27 -6.32
N VAL A 71 8.12 -0.71 -5.90
CA VAL A 71 6.93 0.15 -5.78
C VAL A 71 7.08 1.12 -4.61
N VAL A 72 7.69 0.66 -3.51
CA VAL A 72 7.87 1.44 -2.28
C VAL A 72 9.13 2.30 -2.36
N GLU A 73 10.24 1.71 -2.83
CA GLU A 73 11.55 2.36 -2.85
C GLU A 73 11.76 3.34 -4.02
N ASN A 74 10.94 3.31 -5.08
CA ASN A 74 11.02 4.31 -6.16
C ASN A 74 10.57 5.73 -5.75
N ASN A 75 10.04 5.92 -4.54
CA ASN A 75 9.62 7.24 -4.07
C ASN A 75 10.79 8.18 -3.68
N PHE A 76 12.06 7.75 -3.86
CA PHE A 76 13.27 8.51 -3.49
C PHE A 76 14.13 9.02 -4.65
N ARG A 77 13.58 9.26 -5.85
CA ARG A 77 14.33 9.85 -6.97
C ARG A 77 14.09 11.34 -7.16
#